data_AF-A0AB34J7T9-F1
#
_entry.id   AF-A0AB34J7T9-F1
#
_cell.length_a   1.000
_cell.length_b   1.000
_cell.length_c   1.000
_cell.angle_alpha   90.00
_cell.angle_beta   90.00
_cell.angle_gamma   90.00
#
_symmetry.space_group_name_H-M   'P 1'
#
loop_
_entity.id
_entity.type
_entity.pdbx_description
1 polymer ?
#
loop_
_entity_poly.entity_id
_entity_poly.type
_entity_poly.pdbx_seq_one_letter_code
_entity_poly.pdbx_strand_id
1 'polypeptide(L)'
;MDLRRLLALLCLAPCAAVRSAAVRAGVHPAARLDTPLAAPRVSPRMRLRDDALRFGVSAALAAALCLSPVGAVDSSEGFEQFAAQGGVMKANPSCFFEQCGQQSKACFSNPACLKGITCLGNCRGEQLCATQCFARFGSEKLDAWLGCTLEDNECVSTGVKQDTSAFYADAPPVAPNFKPEDLEGKWFKVLGYNPKYDTYPCQTNTFSKTKSGGLTNDLVFSVPNPKGGPAWQNKFVEQMDFDKGPQGKASMTVEGKMFGLTFHEQWYSIGKGEGYHIVAYKGDTQQGPYEGAFVFARDRDFVTSPNGVKLMSEMNAQIARAGLDPKLMLPIDNSCPESVTAGASATDDIKEKLEWKDVFELTEWFRPGTLKKDANFDPNKM
;
A
#
# COMPACT_ATOMS: atom_id res chain seq x y z
N MET A 1 1.46 -31.87 -8.64
CA MET A 1 0.15 -32.54 -8.53
C MET A 1 -0.52 -32.51 -9.90
N ASP A 2 -1.33 -33.50 -10.30
CA ASP A 2 -1.97 -33.50 -11.62
C ASP A 2 -3.04 -32.41 -11.73
N LEU A 3 -2.94 -31.54 -12.74
CA LEU A 3 -3.87 -30.46 -13.04
C LEU A 3 -5.31 -30.97 -13.24
N ARG A 4 -5.49 -32.19 -13.76
CA ARG A 4 -6.82 -32.83 -13.89
C ARG A 4 -7.47 -33.11 -12.54
N ARG A 5 -6.69 -33.40 -11.49
CA ARG A 5 -7.21 -33.58 -10.12
C ARG A 5 -7.54 -32.24 -9.45
N LEU A 6 -6.78 -31.18 -9.75
CA LEU A 6 -7.07 -29.83 -9.26
C LEU A 6 -8.42 -29.32 -9.80
N LEU A 7 -8.63 -29.42 -11.11
CA LEU A 7 -9.90 -29.05 -11.76
C LEU A 7 -11.08 -29.87 -11.24
N ALA A 8 -10.91 -31.18 -11.05
CA ALA A 8 -11.98 -32.03 -10.51
C ALA A 8 -12.41 -31.63 -9.09
N LEU A 9 -11.48 -31.20 -8.23
CA LEU A 9 -11.80 -30.72 -6.88
C LEU A 9 -12.55 -29.38 -6.89
N LEU A 10 -12.15 -28.45 -7.76
CA LEU A 10 -12.79 -27.14 -7.90
C LEU A 10 -14.24 -27.21 -8.39
N CYS A 11 -14.56 -28.20 -9.24
CA CYS A 11 -15.91 -28.37 -9.81
C CYS A 11 -16.89 -29.15 -8.91
N LEU A 12 -16.45 -29.84 -7.86
CA LEU A 12 -17.27 -30.85 -7.16
C LEU A 12 -17.78 -30.47 -5.76
N ALA A 13 -17.53 -29.26 -5.25
CA ALA A 13 -18.08 -28.80 -3.97
C ALA A 13 -19.60 -28.47 -4.09
N PRO A 14 -20.51 -29.25 -3.46
CA PRO A 14 -21.96 -29.12 -3.68
C PRO A 14 -22.62 -28.11 -2.74
N CYS A 15 -23.81 -27.64 -3.10
CA CYS A 15 -24.60 -26.71 -2.28
C CYS A 15 -25.13 -27.36 -0.98
N ALA A 16 -24.45 -27.10 0.14
CA ALA A 16 -24.97 -27.39 1.48
C ALA A 16 -25.65 -26.14 2.06
N ALA A 17 -26.98 -26.13 2.14
CA ALA A 17 -27.72 -25.00 2.69
C ALA A 17 -27.56 -24.91 4.21
N VAL A 18 -27.01 -23.80 4.71
CA VAL A 18 -26.86 -23.54 6.14
C VAL A 18 -28.24 -23.30 6.77
N ARG A 19 -28.75 -24.28 7.53
CA ARG A 19 -29.94 -24.10 8.38
C ARG A 19 -29.56 -23.33 9.64
N SER A 20 -30.14 -22.14 9.82
CA SER A 20 -30.00 -21.35 11.05
C SER A 20 -30.58 -22.10 12.26
N ALA A 21 -29.76 -22.33 13.28
CA ALA A 21 -30.21 -22.82 14.59
C ALA A 21 -30.52 -21.63 15.51
N ALA A 22 -31.80 -21.33 15.71
CA ALA A 22 -32.22 -20.24 16.60
C ALA A 22 -32.13 -20.66 18.08
N VAL A 23 -31.26 -20.02 18.85
CA VAL A 23 -31.18 -20.20 20.30
C VAL A 23 -32.35 -19.47 20.96
N ARG A 24 -33.22 -20.21 21.65
CA ARG A 24 -34.32 -19.64 22.43
C ARG A 24 -33.82 -19.12 23.78
N ALA A 25 -34.20 -17.89 24.13
CA ALA A 25 -34.13 -17.42 25.51
C ALA A 25 -35.24 -18.08 26.35
N GLY A 26 -34.90 -18.52 27.57
CA GLY A 26 -35.84 -18.98 28.60
C GLY A 26 -35.80 -18.05 29.82
N VAL A 27 -36.93 -17.87 30.50
CA VAL A 27 -37.10 -16.85 31.55
C VAL A 27 -37.88 -17.42 32.75
N HIS A 28 -37.61 -16.87 33.95
CA HIS A 28 -38.33 -17.05 35.23
C HIS A 28 -38.09 -18.37 36.01
N PRO A 29 -38.39 -18.41 37.33
CA PRO A 29 -38.70 -17.32 38.28
C PRO A 29 -37.72 -17.24 39.48
N ALA A 30 -38.01 -16.37 40.46
CA ALA A 30 -37.18 -16.09 41.63
C ALA A 30 -37.69 -16.73 42.94
N ALA A 31 -36.85 -16.71 43.98
CA ALA A 31 -37.20 -16.94 45.40
C ALA A 31 -36.62 -15.80 46.28
N ARG A 32 -37.04 -15.71 47.54
CA ARG A 32 -36.80 -14.57 48.47
C ARG A 32 -36.45 -15.06 49.90
N LEU A 33 -36.35 -14.10 50.84
CA LEU A 33 -36.10 -14.24 52.29
C LEU A 33 -34.58 -14.33 52.65
N ASP A 34 -34.02 -13.65 53.66
CA ASP A 34 -34.62 -12.62 54.55
C ASP A 34 -33.59 -11.63 55.18
N THR A 35 -34.12 -10.57 55.80
CA THR A 35 -33.51 -9.41 56.50
C THR A 35 -33.01 -9.67 57.96
N PRO A 36 -32.54 -8.67 58.79
CA PRO A 36 -31.90 -7.34 58.58
C PRO A 36 -30.67 -7.07 59.52
N LEU A 37 -30.19 -5.80 59.57
CA LEU A 37 -29.52 -5.00 60.66
C LEU A 37 -28.32 -4.20 60.11
N ALA A 38 -27.98 -2.97 60.53
CA ALA A 38 -28.67 -1.90 61.26
C ALA A 38 -27.97 -0.54 61.01
N ALA A 39 -28.58 0.59 61.37
CA ALA A 39 -27.95 1.93 61.41
C ALA A 39 -28.29 2.64 62.72
N PRO A 40 -27.45 3.56 63.24
CA PRO A 40 -27.89 4.97 63.28
C PRO A 40 -26.82 6.09 63.36
N ARG A 41 -27.09 7.24 62.69
CA ARG A 41 -26.82 8.65 63.12
C ARG A 41 -25.30 9.03 63.29
N VAL A 42 -24.84 10.30 63.34
CA VAL A 42 -25.31 11.57 63.96
C VAL A 42 -24.83 12.81 63.15
N SER A 43 -25.40 13.99 63.41
CA SER A 43 -25.00 15.35 62.93
C SER A 43 -25.23 16.36 64.08
N PRO A 44 -25.13 17.73 64.00
CA PRO A 44 -24.83 18.64 62.87
C PRO A 44 -23.97 19.91 63.27
N ARG A 45 -24.07 21.01 62.47
CA ARG A 45 -23.65 22.43 62.70
C ARG A 45 -22.19 22.77 62.29
N MET A 46 -21.83 24.01 61.89
CA MET A 46 -22.51 25.32 62.03
C MET A 46 -22.19 26.35 60.91
N ARG A 47 -23.17 27.23 60.57
CA ARG A 47 -23.22 28.62 60.01
C ARG A 47 -21.92 29.36 59.55
N LEU A 48 -21.89 30.45 58.76
CA LEU A 48 -22.83 31.53 58.32
C LEU A 48 -22.67 31.81 56.78
N ARG A 49 -23.68 32.27 56.02
CA ARG A 49 -24.13 33.68 55.73
C ARG A 49 -23.04 34.64 55.24
N ASP A 50 -23.23 35.52 54.24
CA ASP A 50 -24.23 35.74 53.15
C ASP A 50 -23.39 36.31 51.94
N ASP A 51 -23.80 37.01 50.87
CA ASP A 51 -25.06 37.65 50.40
C ASP A 51 -25.09 37.73 48.84
N ALA A 52 -25.58 38.81 48.21
CA ALA A 52 -25.96 38.90 46.80
C ALA A 52 -25.11 39.84 45.90
N LEU A 53 -25.15 39.60 44.57
CA LEU A 53 -25.69 40.57 43.59
C LEU A 53 -26.11 39.89 42.27
N ARG A 54 -26.95 40.55 41.46
CA ARG A 54 -27.38 40.13 40.10
C ARG A 54 -27.37 41.31 39.12
N PHE A 55 -27.38 40.96 37.83
CA PHE A 55 -27.60 41.77 36.60
C PHE A 55 -26.37 42.32 35.87
N GLY A 56 -26.40 42.13 34.54
CA GLY A 56 -25.39 42.49 33.54
C GLY A 56 -25.58 41.57 32.32
N VAL A 57 -25.71 42.11 31.10
CA VAL A 57 -26.12 41.35 29.90
C VAL A 57 -25.07 41.44 28.79
N SER A 58 -24.78 40.29 28.18
CA SER A 58 -24.16 40.05 26.86
C SER A 58 -23.00 40.93 26.35
N ALA A 59 -21.85 40.29 26.17
CA ALA A 59 -21.10 40.33 24.90
C ALA A 59 -20.32 39.02 24.73
N ALA A 60 -20.32 38.43 23.53
CA ALA A 60 -19.61 37.18 23.25
C ALA A 60 -18.37 37.44 22.39
N LEU A 61 -17.24 36.84 22.77
CA LEU A 61 -16.07 36.70 21.88
C LEU A 61 -15.27 35.43 22.20
N ALA A 62 -15.94 34.28 22.11
CA ALA A 62 -15.26 32.98 22.16
C ALA A 62 -14.44 32.80 20.86
N ALA A 63 -13.14 33.09 20.92
CA ALA A 63 -12.22 32.85 19.82
C ALA A 63 -12.01 31.33 19.65
N ALA A 64 -12.90 30.71 18.88
CA ALA A 64 -12.81 29.30 18.51
C ALA A 64 -11.60 29.09 17.59
N LEU A 65 -10.46 28.76 18.19
CA LEU A 65 -9.31 28.22 17.49
C LEU A 65 -9.73 26.91 16.82
N CYS A 66 -10.05 26.99 15.53
CA CYS A 66 -10.30 25.85 14.68
C CYS A 66 -8.98 25.11 14.45
N LEU A 67 -8.62 24.28 15.43
CA LEU A 67 -7.70 23.16 15.28
C LEU A 67 -8.31 22.20 14.25
N SER A 68 -8.11 22.54 12.98
CA SER A 68 -8.29 21.60 11.88
C SER A 68 -7.35 20.44 12.16
N PRO A 69 -7.82 19.17 12.17
CA PRO A 69 -6.91 18.05 12.28
C PRO A 69 -5.96 18.12 11.09
N VAL A 70 -4.65 18.10 11.35
CA VAL A 70 -3.66 17.90 10.28
C VAL A 70 -3.96 16.53 9.72
N GLY A 71 -4.37 16.48 8.45
CA GLY A 71 -4.78 15.24 7.82
C GLY A 71 -3.64 14.24 7.80
N ALA A 72 -3.88 13.05 8.34
CA ALA A 72 -3.14 11.89 7.87
C ALA A 72 -3.50 11.70 6.39
N VAL A 73 -2.51 11.39 5.55
CA VAL A 73 -2.73 11.18 4.11
C VAL A 73 -3.42 9.84 3.92
N ASP A 74 -4.74 9.85 3.98
CA ASP A 74 -5.61 8.68 3.79
C ASP A 74 -5.82 8.42 2.29
N SER A 75 -4.72 8.17 1.57
CA SER A 75 -4.74 7.78 0.15
C SER A 75 -5.22 6.32 0.04
N SER A 76 -6.52 6.11 0.22
CA SER A 76 -7.09 4.76 0.36
C SER A 76 -8.41 4.52 -0.37
N GLU A 77 -8.81 5.27 -1.40
CA GLU A 77 -10.00 4.95 -2.23
C GLU A 77 -9.82 3.69 -3.13
N GLY A 78 -9.17 2.65 -2.61
CA GLY A 78 -8.63 1.51 -3.33
C GLY A 78 -9.03 0.14 -2.80
N PHE A 79 -8.40 -0.92 -3.33
CA PHE A 79 -8.71 -2.32 -3.02
C PHE A 79 -8.59 -2.64 -1.51
N GLU A 80 -7.59 -2.06 -0.82
CA GLU A 80 -7.39 -2.22 0.62
C GLU A 80 -8.60 -1.72 1.43
N GLN A 81 -9.12 -0.53 1.11
CA GLN A 81 -10.29 0.04 1.79
C GLN A 81 -11.59 -0.66 1.37
N PHE A 82 -11.73 -1.02 0.10
CA PHE A 82 -12.83 -1.87 -0.37
C PHE A 82 -12.89 -3.17 0.43
N ALA A 83 -11.75 -3.85 0.62
CA ALA A 83 -11.67 -5.05 1.44
C ALA A 83 -11.92 -4.77 2.94
N ALA A 84 -11.43 -3.65 3.49
CA ALA A 84 -11.67 -3.23 4.87
C ALA A 84 -13.15 -2.93 5.17
N GLN A 85 -13.88 -2.39 4.18
CA GLN A 85 -15.34 -2.20 4.22
C GLN A 85 -16.14 -3.52 4.06
N GLY A 86 -15.46 -4.65 3.88
CA GLY A 86 -16.10 -5.96 3.65
C GLY A 86 -16.50 -6.22 2.19
N GLY A 87 -15.99 -5.42 1.25
CA GLY A 87 -16.13 -5.63 -0.18
C GLY A 87 -15.53 -6.97 -0.62
N VAL A 88 -16.23 -7.65 -1.52
CA VAL A 88 -15.84 -8.95 -2.07
C VAL A 88 -15.53 -8.79 -3.54
N MET A 89 -14.34 -9.23 -3.94
CA MET A 89 -13.91 -9.23 -5.35
C MET A 89 -14.87 -10.07 -6.20
N LYS A 90 -15.19 -9.59 -7.40
CA LYS A 90 -15.83 -10.38 -8.45
C LYS A 90 -14.74 -11.20 -9.12
N ALA A 91 -15.02 -12.47 -9.38
CA ALA A 91 -14.16 -13.36 -10.14
C ALA A 91 -14.99 -14.05 -11.23
N ASN A 92 -14.42 -14.22 -12.42
CA ASN A 92 -14.97 -15.06 -13.47
C ASN A 92 -14.08 -16.32 -13.66
N PRO A 93 -14.45 -17.47 -13.08
CA PRO A 93 -13.74 -18.72 -13.25
C PRO A 93 -13.51 -19.17 -14.70
N SER A 94 -14.37 -18.80 -15.65
CA SER A 94 -14.20 -19.22 -17.06
C SER A 94 -13.09 -18.40 -17.74
N CYS A 95 -13.03 -17.10 -17.48
CA CYS A 95 -12.01 -16.16 -17.99
C CYS A 95 -10.58 -16.65 -17.75
N PHE A 96 -10.29 -17.21 -16.56
CA PHE A 96 -8.98 -17.80 -16.25
C PHE A 96 -8.54 -18.92 -17.20
N PHE A 97 -9.48 -19.67 -17.77
CA PHE A 97 -9.21 -20.83 -18.64
C PHE A 97 -9.47 -20.56 -20.12
N GLU A 98 -10.38 -19.65 -20.44
CA GLU A 98 -10.80 -19.30 -21.80
C GLU A 98 -9.97 -18.17 -22.40
N GLN A 99 -9.67 -17.13 -21.61
CA GLN A 99 -8.93 -15.95 -22.05
C GLN A 99 -7.47 -16.02 -21.56
N CYS A 100 -7.27 -16.30 -20.26
CA CYS A 100 -5.94 -16.45 -19.65
C CYS A 100 -5.45 -17.89 -19.53
N GLY A 101 -5.98 -18.81 -20.35
CA GLY A 101 -5.76 -20.25 -20.21
C GLY A 101 -4.30 -20.71 -20.29
N GLN A 102 -3.46 -19.99 -21.06
CA GLN A 102 -2.03 -20.32 -21.15
C GLN A 102 -1.27 -19.89 -19.89
N GLN A 103 -1.53 -18.67 -19.43
CA GLN A 103 -0.95 -18.06 -18.24
C GLN A 103 -1.37 -18.82 -16.97
N SER A 104 -2.66 -19.15 -16.84
CA SER A 104 -3.18 -19.96 -15.73
C SER A 104 -2.59 -21.36 -15.71
N LYS A 105 -2.45 -22.01 -16.87
CA LYS A 105 -1.77 -23.31 -16.97
C LYS A 105 -0.30 -23.23 -16.56
N ALA A 106 0.42 -22.19 -17.01
CA ALA A 106 1.81 -21.97 -16.63
C ALA A 106 1.94 -21.75 -15.12
N CYS A 107 1.18 -20.81 -14.57
CA CYS A 107 1.21 -20.48 -13.15
C CYS A 107 0.78 -21.63 -12.24
N PHE A 108 -0.35 -22.29 -12.51
CA PHE A 108 -0.84 -23.41 -11.69
C PHE A 108 0.02 -24.68 -11.80
N SER A 109 1.03 -24.68 -12.66
CA SER A 109 2.09 -25.71 -12.71
C SER A 109 3.38 -25.33 -11.95
N ASN A 110 3.54 -24.05 -11.60
CA ASN A 110 4.71 -23.50 -10.89
C ASN A 110 4.41 -23.32 -9.38
N PRO A 111 5.22 -23.91 -8.46
CA PRO A 111 5.06 -23.77 -7.01
C PRO A 111 5.12 -22.33 -6.47
N ALA A 112 6.06 -21.52 -6.96
CA ALA A 112 6.24 -20.14 -6.52
C ALA A 112 5.07 -19.27 -6.98
N CYS A 113 4.62 -19.42 -8.23
CA CYS A 113 3.49 -18.68 -8.76
C CYS A 113 2.20 -18.95 -7.98
N LEU A 114 1.90 -20.23 -7.68
CA LEU A 114 0.78 -20.59 -6.81
C LEU A 114 0.90 -20.02 -5.39
N LYS A 115 2.09 -20.02 -4.78
CA LYS A 115 2.29 -19.36 -3.48
C LYS A 115 2.14 -17.84 -3.56
N GLY A 116 2.59 -17.21 -4.65
CA GLY A 116 2.38 -15.79 -4.93
C GLY A 116 0.90 -15.43 -4.97
N ILE A 117 0.12 -16.12 -5.82
CA ILE A 117 -1.34 -15.99 -5.90
C ILE A 117 -2.01 -16.13 -4.53
N THR A 118 -1.69 -17.20 -3.79
CA THR A 118 -2.27 -17.44 -2.47
C THR A 118 -1.88 -16.36 -1.45
N CYS A 119 -0.62 -15.94 -1.43
CA CYS A 119 -0.11 -14.89 -0.55
C CYS A 119 -0.79 -13.54 -0.83
N LEU A 120 -0.82 -13.10 -2.09
CA LEU A 120 -1.51 -11.87 -2.54
C LEU A 120 -3.01 -11.91 -2.21
N GLY A 121 -3.65 -13.06 -2.41
CA GLY A 121 -5.05 -13.29 -2.08
C GLY A 121 -5.34 -13.15 -0.57
N ASN A 122 -4.37 -13.39 0.30
CA ASN A 122 -4.47 -13.15 1.74
C ASN A 122 -4.17 -11.69 2.13
N CYS A 123 -3.28 -10.99 1.41
CA CYS A 123 -2.99 -9.56 1.64
C CYS A 123 -4.16 -8.62 1.32
N ARG A 124 -5.13 -9.03 0.48
CA ARG A 124 -6.36 -8.25 0.18
C ARG A 124 -6.11 -6.81 -0.34
N GLY A 125 -4.98 -6.58 -1.00
CA GLY A 125 -4.60 -5.26 -1.51
C GLY A 125 -3.81 -4.39 -0.52
N GLU A 126 -3.51 -4.85 0.70
CA GLU A 126 -2.54 -4.17 1.57
C GLU A 126 -1.13 -4.27 0.94
N GLN A 127 -0.54 -3.11 0.67
CA GLN A 127 0.61 -2.99 -0.24
C GLN A 127 1.95 -3.46 0.37
N LEU A 128 2.16 -3.31 1.68
CA LEU A 128 3.39 -3.80 2.33
C LEU A 128 3.42 -5.33 2.32
N CYS A 129 2.28 -5.96 2.60
CA CYS A 129 2.04 -7.39 2.49
C CYS A 129 2.19 -7.86 1.03
N ALA A 130 1.54 -7.19 0.08
CA ALA A 130 1.61 -7.57 -1.33
C ALA A 130 3.06 -7.51 -1.86
N THR A 131 3.79 -6.43 -1.56
CA THR A 131 5.20 -6.28 -1.96
C THR A 131 6.11 -7.33 -1.31
N GLN A 132 5.81 -7.81 -0.10
CA GLN A 132 6.51 -8.96 0.49
C GLN A 132 6.17 -10.28 -0.23
N CYS A 133 4.91 -10.52 -0.59
CA CYS A 133 4.53 -11.68 -1.39
C CYS A 133 5.25 -11.68 -2.75
N PHE A 134 5.27 -10.53 -3.44
CA PHE A 134 5.96 -10.36 -4.70
C PHE A 134 7.48 -10.53 -4.58
N ALA A 135 8.10 -9.92 -3.57
CA ALA A 135 9.53 -10.06 -3.33
C ALA A 135 9.95 -11.47 -2.92
N ARG A 136 9.04 -12.31 -2.40
CA ARG A 136 9.36 -13.70 -2.02
C ARG A 136 8.99 -14.75 -3.07
N PHE A 137 7.94 -14.51 -3.85
CA PHE A 137 7.31 -15.50 -4.75
C PHE A 137 7.18 -15.01 -6.21
N GLY A 138 7.63 -13.80 -6.52
CA GLY A 138 7.52 -13.18 -7.84
C GLY A 138 8.25 -13.97 -8.92
N SER A 139 7.63 -14.07 -10.08
CA SER A 139 8.16 -14.80 -11.24
C SER A 139 7.46 -14.36 -12.51
N GLU A 140 8.09 -14.51 -13.67
CA GLU A 140 7.47 -14.14 -14.97
C GLU A 140 6.09 -14.79 -15.18
N LYS A 141 5.83 -15.96 -14.58
CA LYS A 141 4.53 -16.65 -14.64
C LYS A 141 3.48 -16.03 -13.73
N LEU A 142 3.88 -15.43 -12.61
CA LEU A 142 2.98 -14.67 -11.74
C LEU A 142 2.63 -13.35 -12.41
N ASP A 143 3.64 -12.63 -12.89
CA ASP A 143 3.51 -11.35 -13.59
C ASP A 143 2.63 -11.50 -14.86
N ALA A 144 2.87 -12.52 -15.68
CA ALA A 144 2.03 -12.79 -16.85
C ALA A 144 0.60 -13.24 -16.49
N TRP A 145 0.41 -13.91 -15.35
CA TRP A 145 -0.92 -14.31 -14.89
C TRP A 145 -1.71 -13.13 -14.36
N LEU A 146 -1.11 -12.29 -13.52
CA LEU A 146 -1.72 -11.08 -12.97
C LEU A 146 -2.00 -10.05 -14.07
N GLY A 147 -1.04 -9.84 -14.98
CA GLY A 147 -1.26 -9.03 -16.19
C GLY A 147 -2.47 -9.51 -16.97
N CYS A 148 -2.56 -10.80 -17.32
CA CYS A 148 -3.71 -11.29 -18.07
C CYS A 148 -5.05 -11.19 -17.30
N THR A 149 -5.05 -11.53 -16.01
CA THR A 149 -6.28 -11.75 -15.21
C THR A 149 -6.78 -10.54 -14.45
N LEU A 150 -5.95 -9.50 -14.28
CA LEU A 150 -6.32 -8.23 -13.66
C LEU A 150 -6.26 -7.10 -14.71
N GLU A 151 -5.19 -7.02 -15.52
CA GLU A 151 -5.03 -5.97 -16.53
C GLU A 151 -5.81 -6.26 -17.82
N ASP A 152 -5.42 -7.31 -18.56
CA ASP A 152 -5.82 -7.44 -19.96
C ASP A 152 -7.28 -7.89 -20.16
N ASN A 153 -7.88 -8.58 -19.17
CA ASN A 153 -9.22 -9.20 -19.29
C ASN A 153 -10.15 -9.00 -18.07
N GLU A 154 -9.72 -8.29 -17.02
CA GLU A 154 -10.50 -8.07 -15.78
C GLU A 154 -11.13 -9.36 -15.17
N CYS A 155 -10.52 -10.54 -15.35
CA CYS A 155 -11.03 -11.83 -14.84
C CYS A 155 -11.31 -11.80 -13.32
N VAL A 156 -10.58 -10.97 -12.58
CA VAL A 156 -10.89 -10.58 -11.20
C VAL A 156 -10.89 -9.05 -11.09
N SER A 157 -11.93 -8.48 -10.48
CA SER A 157 -12.05 -7.05 -10.27
C SER A 157 -12.96 -6.73 -9.08
N THR A 158 -12.86 -5.52 -8.52
CA THR A 158 -13.93 -4.98 -7.65
C THR A 158 -15.22 -4.75 -8.44
N GLY A 159 -15.09 -4.52 -9.75
CA GLY A 159 -16.10 -3.94 -10.62
C GLY A 159 -16.60 -2.58 -10.11
N VAL A 160 -15.72 -1.83 -9.43
CA VAL A 160 -15.82 -0.40 -9.14
C VAL A 160 -14.83 0.28 -10.07
N LYS A 161 -15.28 1.20 -10.93
CA LYS A 161 -14.36 2.00 -11.74
C LYS A 161 -13.79 3.13 -10.89
N GLN A 162 -12.47 3.26 -10.90
CA GLN A 162 -11.78 4.37 -10.27
C GLN A 162 -11.92 5.64 -11.12
N ASP A 163 -12.18 6.78 -10.47
CA ASP A 163 -12.11 8.11 -11.09
C ASP A 163 -11.06 8.95 -10.35
N THR A 164 -9.84 8.91 -10.85
CA THR A 164 -8.69 9.61 -10.26
C THR A 164 -8.60 11.07 -10.71
N SER A 165 -9.55 11.59 -11.49
CA SER A 165 -9.49 12.93 -12.07
C SER A 165 -9.41 14.05 -11.02
N ALA A 166 -10.16 13.91 -9.92
CA ALA A 166 -10.12 14.81 -8.78
C ALA A 166 -8.79 14.70 -7.99
N PHE A 167 -8.24 13.49 -7.85
CA PHE A 167 -7.00 13.23 -7.14
C PHE A 167 -5.79 13.92 -7.79
N TYR A 168 -5.71 13.90 -9.13
CA TYR A 168 -4.71 14.63 -9.90
C TYR A 168 -4.98 16.14 -10.04
N ALA A 169 -6.19 16.63 -9.72
CA ALA A 169 -6.49 18.06 -9.84
C ALA A 169 -5.66 18.89 -8.85
N ASP A 170 -5.49 18.39 -7.62
CA ASP A 170 -4.66 19.01 -6.56
C ASP A 170 -3.20 18.57 -6.64
N ALA A 171 -2.57 18.84 -7.79
CA ALA A 171 -1.18 18.50 -8.07
C ALA A 171 -0.17 19.46 -7.40
N PRO A 172 0.95 18.95 -6.86
CA PRO A 172 2.02 19.76 -6.25
C PRO A 172 2.62 20.84 -7.18
N PRO A 173 3.04 21.99 -6.63
CA PRO A 173 3.67 23.06 -7.42
C PRO A 173 5.09 22.68 -7.87
N VAL A 174 5.31 22.62 -9.18
CA VAL A 174 6.61 22.34 -9.80
C VAL A 174 7.60 23.50 -9.63
N ALA A 175 8.84 23.19 -9.28
CA ALA A 175 9.94 24.12 -9.20
C ALA A 175 10.33 24.66 -10.59
N PRO A 176 10.67 25.96 -10.71
CA PRO A 176 10.97 26.57 -11.99
C PRO A 176 12.25 25.99 -12.63
N ASN A 177 12.23 25.83 -13.95
CA ASN A 177 13.35 25.36 -14.77
C ASN A 177 13.83 23.92 -14.47
N PHE A 178 12.91 23.02 -14.09
CA PHE A 178 13.16 21.57 -14.18
C PHE A 178 13.53 21.15 -15.61
N LYS A 179 14.49 20.23 -15.73
CA LYS A 179 14.92 19.59 -16.96
C LYS A 179 15.17 18.09 -16.72
N PRO A 180 14.84 17.17 -17.65
CA PRO A 180 15.19 15.75 -17.51
C PRO A 180 16.69 15.51 -17.31
N GLU A 181 17.54 16.35 -17.91
CA GLU A 181 18.99 16.33 -17.72
C GLU A 181 19.43 16.51 -16.25
N ASP A 182 18.60 17.16 -15.41
CA ASP A 182 18.88 17.29 -13.97
C ASP A 182 18.90 15.93 -13.24
N LEU A 183 18.23 14.91 -13.78
CA LEU A 183 18.09 13.58 -13.19
C LEU A 183 19.04 12.54 -13.79
N GLU A 184 19.74 12.80 -14.90
CA GLU A 184 20.55 11.78 -15.58
C GLU A 184 21.60 11.10 -14.68
N GLY A 185 21.84 9.80 -14.91
CA GLY A 185 22.75 8.95 -14.14
C GLY A 185 22.13 8.37 -12.86
N LYS A 186 22.97 7.87 -11.96
CA LYS A 186 22.56 7.15 -10.75
C LYS A 186 22.27 8.09 -9.56
N TRP A 187 21.24 7.73 -8.79
CA TRP A 187 20.86 8.33 -7.51
C TRP A 187 20.47 7.26 -6.49
N PHE A 188 20.52 7.62 -5.20
CA PHE A 188 19.92 6.90 -4.09
C PHE A 188 18.69 7.68 -3.63
N LYS A 189 17.55 7.01 -3.34
CA LYS A 189 16.50 7.64 -2.54
C LYS A 189 16.99 7.63 -1.08
N VAL A 190 17.08 8.80 -0.45
CA VAL A 190 17.63 8.97 0.91
C VAL A 190 16.60 9.43 1.94
N LEU A 191 15.50 10.03 1.49
CA LEU A 191 14.30 10.31 2.28
C LEU A 191 13.06 9.86 1.49
N GLY A 192 12.05 9.32 2.17
CA GLY A 192 10.79 8.88 1.57
C GLY A 192 9.57 9.26 2.44
N TYR A 193 8.46 9.65 1.82
CA TYR A 193 7.30 10.26 2.50
C TYR A 193 6.20 9.26 2.82
N ASN A 194 5.84 8.39 1.88
CA ASN A 194 4.79 7.39 2.07
C ASN A 194 5.42 6.03 2.45
N PRO A 195 5.24 5.52 3.70
CA PRO A 195 5.89 4.29 4.14
C PRO A 195 5.48 3.02 3.38
N LYS A 196 4.38 3.06 2.60
CA LYS A 196 3.94 1.93 1.76
C LYS A 196 4.71 1.81 0.44
N TYR A 197 5.41 2.85 0.00
CA TYR A 197 6.03 2.92 -1.34
C TYR A 197 7.47 3.50 -1.32
N ASP A 198 7.74 4.49 -0.46
CA ASP A 198 8.95 5.32 -0.53
C ASP A 198 10.08 4.87 0.40
N THR A 199 9.83 3.98 1.36
CA THR A 199 10.78 3.69 2.45
C THR A 199 11.40 2.29 2.41
N TYR A 200 11.55 1.71 1.21
CA TYR A 200 12.24 0.43 1.03
C TYR A 200 13.78 0.62 1.10
N PRO A 201 14.52 -0.22 1.84
CA PRO A 201 15.97 -0.07 1.97
C PRO A 201 16.72 -0.37 0.66
N CYS A 202 17.91 0.21 0.54
CA CYS A 202 18.80 0.11 -0.61
C CYS A 202 18.10 0.46 -1.94
N GLN A 203 17.46 1.63 -1.98
CA GLN A 203 16.66 2.08 -3.12
C GLN A 203 17.47 3.01 -4.02
N THR A 204 17.73 2.58 -5.25
CA THR A 204 18.49 3.36 -6.25
C THR A 204 17.78 3.43 -7.58
N ASN A 205 17.84 4.60 -8.20
CA ASN A 205 17.31 4.87 -9.52
C ASN A 205 18.46 5.28 -10.44
N THR A 206 18.48 4.79 -11.68
CA THR A 206 19.46 5.19 -12.69
C THR A 206 18.73 5.65 -13.93
N PHE A 207 18.82 6.96 -14.21
CA PHE A 207 18.10 7.58 -15.30
C PHE A 207 18.97 7.67 -16.55
N SER A 208 18.47 7.18 -17.68
CA SER A 208 19.15 7.24 -18.99
C SER A 208 18.28 7.97 -20.00
N LYS A 209 18.87 8.84 -20.82
CA LYS A 209 18.12 9.67 -21.76
C LYS A 209 17.53 8.88 -22.93
N THR A 210 16.25 9.08 -23.20
CA THR A 210 15.53 8.51 -24.35
C THR A 210 15.73 9.34 -25.62
N LYS A 211 15.24 8.82 -26.76
CA LYS A 211 15.17 9.56 -28.02
C LYS A 211 13.99 10.56 -28.09
N SER A 212 12.97 10.45 -27.22
CA SER A 212 11.86 11.41 -27.15
C SER A 212 12.24 12.68 -26.35
N GLY A 213 13.29 12.61 -25.54
CA GLY A 213 13.67 13.66 -24.59
C GLY A 213 13.26 13.36 -23.14
N GLY A 214 12.46 12.30 -22.94
CA GLY A 214 12.22 11.70 -21.63
C GLY A 214 13.39 10.84 -21.11
N LEU A 215 13.15 10.06 -20.06
CA LEU A 215 14.12 9.18 -19.39
C LEU A 215 13.61 7.73 -19.34
N THR A 216 14.51 6.75 -19.40
CA THR A 216 14.27 5.43 -18.81
C THR A 216 14.78 5.44 -17.38
N ASN A 217 14.07 4.79 -16.46
CA ASN A 217 14.46 4.71 -15.05
C ASN A 217 14.68 3.26 -14.64
N ASP A 218 15.94 2.86 -14.43
CA ASP A 218 16.29 1.58 -13.85
C ASP A 218 16.20 1.66 -12.31
N LEU A 219 15.07 1.24 -11.75
CA LEU A 219 14.80 1.17 -10.32
C LEU A 219 15.32 -0.16 -9.73
N VAL A 220 16.00 -0.08 -8.60
CA VAL A 220 16.37 -1.22 -7.74
C VAL A 220 15.97 -0.91 -6.31
N PHE A 221 15.35 -1.85 -5.59
CA PHE A 221 15.14 -1.78 -4.14
C PHE A 221 15.26 -3.15 -3.46
N SER A 222 15.53 -3.18 -2.15
CA SER A 222 15.55 -4.41 -1.36
C SER A 222 14.34 -4.50 -0.44
N VAL A 223 13.71 -5.67 -0.38
CA VAL A 223 12.73 -6.02 0.66
C VAL A 223 13.43 -6.87 1.71
N PRO A 224 13.44 -6.46 3.01
CA PRO A 224 14.01 -7.27 4.08
C PRO A 224 13.36 -8.65 4.17
N ASN A 225 14.15 -9.66 4.48
CA ASN A 225 13.67 -11.01 4.75
C ASN A 225 13.53 -11.19 6.28
N PRO A 226 12.32 -11.13 6.86
CA PRO A 226 12.14 -11.08 8.31
C PRO A 226 12.35 -12.45 8.99
N LYS A 227 12.68 -13.51 8.24
CA LYS A 227 13.25 -14.76 8.80
C LYS A 227 14.77 -14.66 9.04
N GLY A 228 15.38 -13.49 8.80
CA GLY A 228 16.82 -13.26 8.98
C GLY A 228 17.71 -13.83 7.85
N GLY A 229 17.11 -14.15 6.70
CA GLY A 229 17.85 -14.56 5.50
C GLY A 229 18.36 -13.36 4.68
N PRO A 230 19.00 -13.61 3.53
CA PRO A 230 19.33 -12.58 2.55
C PRO A 230 18.08 -11.79 2.14
N ALA A 231 18.23 -10.48 1.91
CA ALA A 231 17.15 -9.63 1.42
C ALA A 231 16.80 -9.97 -0.03
N TRP A 232 15.57 -9.65 -0.43
CA TRP A 232 15.07 -9.83 -1.77
C TRP A 232 15.27 -8.54 -2.58
N GLN A 233 16.20 -8.55 -3.53
CA GLN A 233 16.42 -7.44 -4.45
C GLN A 233 15.44 -7.52 -5.62
N ASN A 234 14.66 -6.48 -5.81
CA ASN A 234 13.71 -6.31 -6.91
C ASN A 234 14.22 -5.23 -7.88
N LYS A 235 13.85 -5.34 -9.15
CA LYS A 235 14.34 -4.47 -10.24
C LYS A 235 13.23 -4.19 -11.24
N PHE A 236 13.09 -2.94 -11.64
CA PHE A 236 12.06 -2.49 -12.58
C PHE A 236 12.65 -1.47 -13.56
N VAL A 237 12.04 -1.36 -14.73
CA VAL A 237 12.37 -0.34 -15.72
C VAL A 237 11.09 0.44 -16.03
N GLU A 238 11.13 1.74 -15.77
CA GLU A 238 10.01 2.65 -15.96
C GLU A 238 10.31 3.52 -17.20
N GLN A 239 9.28 3.90 -17.96
CA GLN A 239 9.40 4.89 -19.03
C GLN A 239 8.85 6.21 -18.53
N MET A 240 9.61 7.30 -18.71
CA MET A 240 9.24 8.63 -18.25
C MET A 240 9.28 9.60 -19.43
N ASP A 241 8.15 10.15 -19.84
CA ASP A 241 8.11 11.17 -20.90
C ASP A 241 8.16 12.59 -20.34
N PHE A 242 8.84 13.49 -21.06
CA PHE A 242 9.03 14.87 -20.64
C PHE A 242 7.90 15.78 -21.13
N ASP A 243 6.71 15.56 -20.58
CA ASP A 243 5.52 16.35 -20.87
C ASP A 243 4.89 16.95 -19.58
N LYS A 244 3.57 17.20 -19.60
CA LYS A 244 2.84 17.90 -18.54
C LYS A 244 1.65 17.14 -17.98
N GLY A 245 1.42 15.90 -18.43
CA GLY A 245 0.27 15.09 -18.08
C GLY A 245 -1.07 15.69 -18.56
N PRO A 246 -2.17 14.94 -18.44
CA PRO A 246 -3.50 15.40 -18.85
C PRO A 246 -3.93 16.71 -18.16
N GLN A 247 -3.43 16.96 -16.95
CA GLN A 247 -3.73 18.14 -16.13
C GLN A 247 -2.84 19.35 -16.45
N GLY A 248 -1.82 19.21 -17.30
CA GLY A 248 -0.93 20.31 -17.71
C GLY A 248 0.05 20.81 -16.64
N LYS A 249 0.26 20.04 -15.57
CA LYS A 249 1.02 20.44 -14.36
C LYS A 249 2.30 19.64 -14.08
N ALA A 250 2.48 18.46 -14.66
CA ALA A 250 3.57 17.56 -14.30
C ALA A 250 4.98 18.12 -14.60
N SER A 251 6.01 17.48 -14.05
CA SER A 251 7.38 17.60 -14.56
C SER A 251 7.69 16.54 -15.61
N MET A 252 7.19 15.32 -15.40
CA MET A 252 7.20 14.18 -16.32
C MET A 252 5.97 13.30 -16.06
N THR A 253 5.43 12.61 -17.06
CA THR A 253 4.59 11.42 -16.82
C THR A 253 5.47 10.18 -16.74
N VAL A 254 5.01 9.16 -16.02
CA VAL A 254 5.69 7.87 -15.89
C VAL A 254 4.67 6.75 -16.15
N GLU A 255 5.06 5.76 -16.95
CA GLU A 255 4.32 4.52 -17.14
C GLU A 255 5.26 3.34 -16.91
N GLY A 256 4.77 2.29 -16.27
CA GLY A 256 5.50 1.06 -16.07
C GLY A 256 4.62 -0.12 -15.71
N LYS A 257 5.25 -1.29 -15.61
CA LYS A 257 4.64 -2.47 -15.00
C LYS A 257 5.49 -2.97 -13.84
N MET A 258 4.83 -3.22 -12.70
CA MET A 258 5.44 -3.80 -11.51
C MET A 258 4.69 -5.08 -11.17
N PHE A 259 5.40 -6.22 -11.17
CA PHE A 259 4.82 -7.54 -10.94
C PHE A 259 3.64 -7.89 -11.90
N GLY A 260 3.74 -7.47 -13.16
CA GLY A 260 2.71 -7.61 -14.19
C GLY A 260 1.59 -6.55 -14.19
N LEU A 261 1.39 -5.88 -13.05
CA LEU A 261 0.37 -4.84 -12.87
C LEU A 261 0.81 -3.52 -13.50
N THR A 262 -0.13 -2.76 -14.06
CA THR A 262 0.13 -1.46 -14.71
C THR A 262 0.05 -0.33 -13.68
N PHE A 263 0.96 0.63 -13.79
CA PHE A 263 0.90 1.87 -13.02
C PHE A 263 1.18 3.09 -13.91
N HIS A 264 0.51 4.20 -13.58
CA HIS A 264 0.72 5.51 -14.20
C HIS A 264 1.02 6.52 -13.10
N GLU A 265 2.00 7.39 -13.30
CA GLU A 265 2.30 8.47 -12.35
C GLU A 265 2.55 9.81 -13.07
N GLN A 266 2.34 10.89 -12.33
CA GLN A 266 2.84 12.22 -12.66
C GLN A 266 3.85 12.61 -11.59
N TRP A 267 5.09 12.81 -12.01
CA TRP A 267 6.17 13.25 -11.15
C TRP A 267 6.27 14.77 -11.19
N TYR A 268 6.44 15.38 -10.03
CA TYR A 268 6.57 16.81 -9.80
C TYR A 268 7.92 17.06 -9.15
N SER A 269 8.86 17.64 -9.90
CA SER A 269 10.10 18.19 -9.36
C SER A 269 9.73 19.40 -8.51
N ILE A 270 9.64 19.23 -7.19
CA ILE A 270 9.25 20.28 -6.24
C ILE A 270 10.46 21.01 -5.66
N GLY A 271 11.68 20.51 -5.93
CA GLY A 271 12.91 21.07 -5.38
C GLY A 271 14.17 20.42 -5.94
N LYS A 272 15.29 21.14 -5.89
CA LYS A 272 16.65 20.64 -6.12
C LYS A 272 17.67 21.58 -5.48
N GLY A 273 18.89 21.09 -5.28
CA GLY A 273 20.02 21.90 -4.79
C GLY A 273 21.34 21.15 -4.98
N GLU A 274 22.36 21.49 -4.18
CA GLU A 274 23.68 20.88 -4.33
C GLU A 274 23.67 19.39 -3.90
N GLY A 275 23.77 18.50 -4.89
CA GLY A 275 23.84 17.05 -4.68
C GLY A 275 22.51 16.33 -4.47
N TYR A 276 21.36 17.05 -4.49
CA TYR A 276 20.04 16.49 -4.22
C TYR A 276 18.93 16.98 -5.17
N HIS A 277 17.88 16.18 -5.31
CA HIS A 277 16.64 16.49 -6.04
C HIS A 277 15.43 16.00 -5.25
N ILE A 278 14.32 16.75 -5.24
CA ILE A 278 13.09 16.39 -4.52
C ILE A 278 11.95 16.21 -5.51
N VAL A 279 11.35 15.02 -5.48
CA VAL A 279 10.19 14.66 -6.31
C VAL A 279 9.01 14.39 -5.37
N ALA A 280 7.87 15.03 -5.64
CA ALA A 280 6.56 14.54 -5.21
C ALA A 280 5.90 13.83 -6.39
N TYR A 281 5.03 12.86 -6.14
CA TYR A 281 4.32 12.15 -7.20
C TYR A 281 2.88 11.87 -6.81
N LYS A 282 2.02 11.82 -7.83
CA LYS A 282 0.68 11.24 -7.75
C LYS A 282 0.61 10.12 -8.77
N GLY A 283 0.08 8.98 -8.38
CA GLY A 283 -0.04 7.79 -9.21
C GLY A 283 -1.36 7.08 -9.04
N ASP A 284 -1.63 6.16 -9.96
CA ASP A 284 -2.74 5.22 -9.83
C ASP A 284 -2.42 3.87 -10.49
N THR A 285 -3.07 2.85 -9.95
CA THR A 285 -3.22 1.54 -10.56
C THR A 285 -4.71 1.19 -10.57
N GLN A 286 -5.09 0.05 -11.14
CA GLN A 286 -6.45 -0.49 -10.92
C GLN A 286 -6.82 -0.64 -9.43
N GLN A 287 -5.84 -0.79 -8.54
CA GLN A 287 -6.07 -0.89 -7.11
C GLN A 287 -6.44 0.45 -6.45
N GLY A 288 -6.35 1.58 -7.16
CA GLY A 288 -6.70 2.91 -6.67
C GLY A 288 -5.57 3.95 -6.78
N PRO A 289 -5.85 5.21 -6.44
CA PRO A 289 -4.87 6.30 -6.40
C PRO A 289 -3.92 6.21 -5.19
N TYR A 290 -2.69 6.69 -5.35
CA TYR A 290 -1.68 6.78 -4.31
C TYR A 290 -0.73 7.97 -4.54
N GLU A 291 -0.19 8.56 -3.49
CA GLU A 291 0.76 9.69 -3.56
C GLU A 291 1.89 9.55 -2.56
N GLY A 292 2.99 10.24 -2.83
CA GLY A 292 4.18 10.25 -1.98
C GLY A 292 5.21 11.26 -2.45
N ALA A 293 6.41 11.16 -1.88
CA ALA A 293 7.53 12.02 -2.23
C ALA A 293 8.85 11.41 -1.76
N PHE A 294 9.93 11.69 -2.48
CA PHE A 294 11.25 11.23 -2.14
C PHE A 294 12.34 12.26 -2.47
N VAL A 295 13.42 12.23 -1.69
CA VAL A 295 14.65 12.96 -1.99
C VAL A 295 15.65 11.99 -2.61
N PHE A 296 16.07 12.30 -3.82
CA PHE A 296 17.26 11.73 -4.43
C PHE A 296 18.51 12.45 -3.94
N ALA A 297 19.59 11.70 -3.67
CA ALA A 297 20.93 12.23 -3.53
C ALA A 297 21.95 11.36 -4.29
N ARG A 298 23.09 11.96 -4.68
CA ARG A 298 24.17 11.21 -5.35
C ARG A 298 24.91 10.27 -4.39
N ASP A 299 24.97 10.63 -3.12
CA ASP A 299 25.59 9.85 -2.05
C ASP A 299 24.54 9.14 -1.18
N ARG A 300 24.81 7.88 -0.81
CA ARG A 300 23.88 7.02 -0.06
C ARG A 300 23.59 7.49 1.36
N ASP A 301 24.54 8.20 1.96
CA ASP A 301 24.58 8.70 3.32
C ASP A 301 24.40 10.23 3.38
N PHE A 302 23.96 10.85 2.29
CA PHE A 302 23.83 12.30 2.13
C PHE A 302 23.15 12.99 3.32
N VAL A 303 22.02 12.45 3.80
CA VAL A 303 21.24 13.00 4.93
C VAL A 303 22.05 13.06 6.23
N THR A 304 22.95 12.10 6.46
CA THR A 304 23.87 12.06 7.62
C THR A 304 25.20 12.75 7.36
N SER A 305 25.51 13.10 6.10
CA SER A 305 26.75 13.77 5.72
C SER A 305 26.82 15.22 6.25
N PRO A 306 28.03 15.78 6.48
CA PRO A 306 28.19 17.18 6.85
C PRO A 306 27.69 18.21 5.83
N ASN A 307 27.32 17.79 4.61
CA ASN A 307 26.69 18.66 3.61
C ASN A 307 25.16 18.58 3.69
N GLY A 308 24.58 17.38 3.61
CA GLY A 308 23.14 17.20 3.69
C GLY A 308 22.54 17.72 5.00
N VAL A 309 23.24 17.56 6.14
CA VAL A 309 22.85 18.15 7.44
C VAL A 309 22.69 19.68 7.37
N LYS A 310 23.48 20.40 6.57
CA LYS A 310 23.33 21.84 6.36
C LYS A 310 22.14 22.15 5.44
N LEU A 311 21.96 21.33 4.40
CA LEU A 311 20.92 21.49 3.39
C LEU A 311 19.53 21.03 3.85
N MET A 312 19.41 20.28 4.96
CA MET A 312 18.13 19.84 5.54
C MET A 312 17.10 20.97 5.69
N SER A 313 17.53 22.17 6.11
CA SER A 313 16.63 23.33 6.26
C SER A 313 16.08 23.82 4.92
N GLU A 314 16.91 23.78 3.87
CA GLU A 314 16.52 24.15 2.51
C GLU A 314 15.57 23.12 1.90
N MET A 315 15.90 21.82 2.04
CA MET A 315 15.03 20.72 1.61
C MET A 315 13.66 20.78 2.30
N ASN A 316 13.63 20.94 3.62
CA ASN A 316 12.38 21.07 4.38
C ASN A 316 11.56 22.29 3.92
N ALA A 317 12.22 23.41 3.56
CA ALA A 317 11.53 24.57 3.01
C ALA A 317 11.04 24.37 1.56
N GLN A 318 11.67 23.51 0.76
CA GLN A 318 11.16 23.09 -0.55
C GLN A 318 9.95 22.17 -0.40
N ILE A 319 10.04 21.13 0.44
CA ILE A 319 8.97 20.18 0.76
C ILE A 319 7.73 20.91 1.31
N ALA A 320 7.90 21.81 2.28
CA ALA A 320 6.79 22.58 2.86
C ALA A 320 6.12 23.53 1.84
N ARG A 321 6.85 24.06 0.85
CA ARG A 321 6.27 24.85 -0.25
C ARG A 321 5.42 24.01 -1.21
N ALA A 322 5.60 22.69 -1.22
CA ALA A 322 4.78 21.76 -2.00
C ALA A 322 3.50 21.30 -1.27
N GLY A 323 3.25 21.76 -0.04
CA GLY A 323 2.10 21.36 0.78
C GLY A 323 2.34 20.13 1.67
N LEU A 324 3.52 19.52 1.61
CA LEU A 324 3.89 18.31 2.35
C LEU A 324 4.52 18.67 3.72
N ASP A 325 4.22 17.93 4.81
CA ASP A 325 4.93 18.09 6.09
C ASP A 325 6.32 17.41 6.02
N PRO A 326 7.45 18.16 6.13
CA PRO A 326 8.79 17.57 6.09
C PRO A 326 9.07 16.57 7.23
N LYS A 327 8.26 16.55 8.30
CA LYS A 327 8.37 15.55 9.38
C LYS A 327 7.98 14.13 8.97
N LEU A 328 7.24 13.98 7.88
CA LEU A 328 6.85 12.68 7.33
C LEU A 328 7.90 12.10 6.36
N MET A 329 8.94 12.87 6.01
CA MET A 329 10.09 12.38 5.25
C MET A 329 10.97 11.48 6.14
N LEU A 330 10.79 10.16 6.05
CA LEU A 330 11.56 9.18 6.80
C LEU A 330 12.90 8.87 6.11
N PRO A 331 13.99 8.65 6.87
CA PRO A 331 15.28 8.26 6.31
C PRO A 331 15.26 6.84 5.74
N ILE A 332 15.83 6.68 4.55
CA ILE A 332 15.92 5.39 3.84
C ILE A 332 17.28 4.76 4.14
N ASP A 333 17.27 3.54 4.68
CA ASP A 333 18.51 2.79 4.93
C ASP A 333 19.15 2.33 3.61
N ASN A 334 20.26 2.97 3.23
CA ASN A 334 21.09 2.58 2.10
C ASN A 334 22.39 1.88 2.52
N SER A 335 22.38 1.17 3.66
CA SER A 335 23.42 0.21 4.05
C SER A 335 23.71 -0.80 2.92
N CYS A 336 22.66 -1.25 2.22
CA CYS A 336 22.67 -2.18 1.09
C CYS A 336 23.32 -3.54 1.39
N PRO A 337 22.53 -4.60 1.66
CA PRO A 337 23.08 -5.88 2.09
C PRO A 337 24.00 -6.52 1.05
N GLU A 338 25.16 -7.00 1.50
CA GLU A 338 26.18 -7.66 0.68
C GLU A 338 25.67 -8.96 0.02
N SER A 339 24.68 -9.60 0.65
CA SER A 339 24.01 -10.80 0.14
C SER A 339 22.55 -10.51 -0.14
N VAL A 340 22.18 -10.61 -1.41
CA VAL A 340 20.81 -10.49 -1.91
C VAL A 340 20.43 -11.72 -2.72
N THR A 341 19.15 -12.07 -2.67
CA THR A 341 18.52 -12.98 -3.63
C THR A 341 17.68 -12.16 -4.62
N ALA A 342 17.44 -12.67 -5.83
CA ALA A 342 16.40 -12.08 -6.69
C ALA A 342 15.05 -12.23 -5.99
N GLY A 343 14.27 -11.15 -5.93
CA GLY A 343 12.94 -11.17 -5.32
C GLY A 343 11.88 -11.72 -6.26
N ALA A 344 11.35 -10.85 -7.12
CA ALA A 344 10.82 -11.31 -8.40
C ALA A 344 11.96 -11.88 -9.25
N SER A 345 11.90 -13.19 -9.54
CA SER A 345 12.92 -13.90 -10.32
C SER A 345 12.48 -14.09 -11.76
N ALA A 346 13.31 -13.67 -12.72
CA ALA A 346 13.15 -14.01 -14.13
C ALA A 346 13.22 -15.53 -14.39
N THR A 347 13.81 -16.29 -13.46
CA THR A 347 13.89 -17.77 -13.54
C THR A 347 12.91 -18.42 -12.56
N ASP A 348 12.26 -19.50 -12.97
CA ASP A 348 11.31 -20.29 -12.17
C ASP A 348 11.94 -21.00 -10.95
N ASP A 349 13.24 -20.85 -10.72
CA ASP A 349 14.07 -21.70 -9.84
C ASP A 349 13.83 -21.55 -8.33
N ILE A 350 12.80 -20.79 -7.91
CA ILE A 350 12.41 -20.68 -6.50
C ILE A 350 11.84 -22.03 -6.04
N LYS A 351 12.64 -22.78 -5.26
CA LYS A 351 12.36 -24.17 -4.82
C LYS A 351 11.29 -24.28 -3.72
N GLU A 352 10.20 -23.54 -3.86
CA GLU A 352 9.07 -23.60 -2.96
C GLU A 352 8.36 -24.96 -3.03
N LYS A 353 7.91 -25.44 -1.87
CA LYS A 353 7.11 -26.65 -1.74
C LYS A 353 5.66 -26.25 -1.54
N LEU A 354 4.79 -26.72 -2.43
CA LEU A 354 3.34 -26.56 -2.29
C LEU A 354 2.83 -27.40 -1.13
N GLU A 355 2.11 -26.76 -0.22
CA GLU A 355 1.37 -27.39 0.85
C GLU A 355 -0.10 -27.57 0.45
N TRP A 356 -0.81 -28.49 1.11
CA TRP A 356 -2.21 -28.78 0.74
C TRP A 356 -3.18 -27.64 1.05
N LYS A 357 -2.79 -26.71 1.94
CA LYS A 357 -3.48 -25.43 2.17
C LYS A 357 -3.35 -24.46 0.99
N ASP A 358 -2.18 -24.36 0.34
CA ASP A 358 -1.97 -23.45 -0.79
C ASP A 358 -2.93 -23.79 -1.96
N VAL A 359 -3.21 -25.09 -2.14
CA VAL A 359 -4.20 -25.64 -3.08
C VAL A 359 -5.65 -25.30 -2.71
N PHE A 360 -5.98 -25.25 -1.43
CA PHE A 360 -7.31 -24.84 -0.96
C PHE A 360 -7.49 -23.32 -1.00
N GLU A 361 -6.47 -22.53 -0.67
CA GLU A 361 -6.55 -21.07 -0.67
C GLU A 361 -6.67 -20.51 -2.10
N LEU A 362 -6.22 -21.26 -3.12
CA LEU A 362 -6.55 -21.00 -4.53
C LEU A 362 -8.06 -20.99 -4.81
N THR A 363 -8.90 -21.68 -4.01
CA THR A 363 -10.37 -21.63 -4.18
C THR A 363 -10.93 -20.22 -4.02
N GLU A 364 -10.28 -19.35 -3.25
CA GLU A 364 -10.68 -17.94 -3.08
C GLU A 364 -10.55 -17.13 -4.37
N TRP A 365 -9.67 -17.50 -5.29
CA TRP A 365 -9.55 -16.84 -6.58
C TRP A 365 -10.67 -17.24 -7.54
N PHE A 366 -11.27 -18.42 -7.35
CA PHE A 366 -12.46 -18.86 -8.10
C PHE A 366 -13.79 -18.52 -7.41
N ARG A 367 -13.78 -18.36 -6.07
CA ARG A 367 -14.95 -18.06 -5.22
C ARG A 367 -14.52 -17.15 -4.06
N PRO A 368 -14.32 -15.83 -4.28
CA PRO A 368 -13.87 -14.92 -3.22
C PRO A 368 -14.82 -14.89 -2.02
N GLY A 369 -14.26 -14.93 -0.80
CA GLY A 369 -15.02 -14.82 0.45
C GLY A 369 -15.60 -16.13 1.01
N THR A 370 -15.19 -17.29 0.50
CA THR A 370 -15.51 -18.61 1.08
C THR A 370 -14.64 -18.99 2.27
N LEU A 371 -13.40 -18.47 2.34
CA LEU A 371 -12.46 -18.70 3.42
C LEU A 371 -12.33 -17.46 4.33
N LYS A 372 -12.40 -17.69 5.66
CA LYS A 372 -12.10 -16.64 6.64
C LYS A 372 -10.59 -16.42 6.72
N LYS A 373 -10.10 -15.42 5.99
CA LYS A 373 -8.70 -14.96 6.06
C LYS A 373 -8.42 -14.21 7.38
N ASP A 374 -7.16 -14.20 7.81
CA ASP A 374 -6.73 -13.38 8.94
C ASP A 374 -6.81 -11.88 8.57
N ALA A 375 -7.07 -11.03 9.55
CA ALA A 375 -6.96 -9.57 9.39
C ALA A 375 -5.49 -9.10 9.54
N ASN A 376 -4.67 -9.86 10.26
CA ASN A 376 -3.25 -9.60 10.47
C ASN A 376 -2.40 -10.66 9.74
N PHE A 377 -2.77 -10.96 8.48
CA PHE A 377 -2.03 -11.94 7.68
C PHE A 377 -0.57 -11.51 7.50
N ASP A 378 0.33 -12.49 7.58
CA ASP A 378 1.77 -12.29 7.54
C ASP A 378 2.36 -13.21 6.45
N PRO A 379 2.83 -12.65 5.30
CA PRO A 379 3.50 -13.38 4.21
C PRO A 379 4.64 -14.30 4.65
N ASN A 380 5.19 -14.05 5.83
CA ASN A 380 6.34 -14.75 6.37
C ASN A 380 5.92 -15.98 7.22
N LYS A 381 4.62 -16.13 7.52
CA LYS A 381 4.06 -17.36 8.11
C LYS A 381 3.67 -18.41 7.04
N MET A 382 3.85 -18.08 5.75
CA MET A 382 3.94 -19.06 4.63
C MET A 382 5.38 -19.56 4.41
#